data_AF-A0AAN1SHY2-F1
#
_entry.id   AF-A0AAN1SHY2-F1
#
_cell.length_a   1.000
_cell.length_b   1.000
_cell.length_c   1.000
_cell.angle_alpha   90.00
_cell.angle_beta   90.00
_cell.angle_gamma   90.00
#
_symmetry.space_group_name_H-M   'P 1'
#
loop_
_entity.id
_entity.type
_entity.pdbx_description
1 polymer ?
#
loop_
_entity_poly.entity_id
_entity_poly.type
_entity_poly.pdbx_seq_one_letter_code
_entity_poly.pdbx_strand_id
1 'polypeptide(L)'
;MIDNLFCCLFIIQFIYLFQLNKYSNKIDCLFNESIAKIHFIIHQLVSAFQMSKIIRKKLITKMFKQPKIRLGNKSYSEDELQQLRKRNTQRYNREVRHNAYNTDYTTFYNSTAWKKTRKQVLIRDNYMCQHCLAKGIVNDKDLIVHHKIELKQDWSKRLDMENLEAVCISCHNKIPISK
;
A
#
# COMPACT_ATOMS: atom_id res chain seq x y z
N MET A 1 -66.33 -62.06 -15.81
CA MET A 1 -66.49 -61.59 -14.42
C MET A 1 -65.16 -61.13 -13.81
N ILE A 2 -64.24 -60.55 -14.59
CA ILE A 2 -62.89 -60.12 -14.13
C ILE A 2 -62.65 -58.62 -14.42
N ASP A 3 -63.45 -58.00 -15.30
CA ASP A 3 -63.21 -56.62 -15.77
C ASP A 3 -63.61 -55.52 -14.76
N ASN A 4 -64.51 -55.81 -13.81
CA ASN A 4 -64.95 -54.82 -12.80
C ASN A 4 -63.97 -54.67 -11.63
N LEU A 5 -63.17 -55.70 -11.31
CA LEU A 5 -62.23 -55.63 -10.17
C LEU A 5 -60.96 -54.84 -10.52
N PHE A 6 -60.49 -54.95 -11.77
CA PHE A 6 -59.32 -54.20 -12.25
C PHE A 6 -59.60 -52.69 -12.35
N CYS A 7 -60.81 -52.30 -12.73
CA CYS A 7 -61.21 -50.90 -12.80
C CYS A 7 -61.26 -50.25 -11.40
N CYS A 8 -61.81 -50.94 -10.40
CA CYS A 8 -61.81 -50.47 -9.00
C CYS A 8 -60.41 -50.32 -8.40
N LEU A 9 -59.49 -51.26 -8.67
CA LEU A 9 -58.12 -51.17 -8.18
C LEU A 9 -57.36 -49.99 -8.81
N PHE A 10 -57.56 -49.71 -10.09
CA PHE A 10 -56.98 -48.53 -10.74
C PHE A 10 -57.54 -47.21 -10.20
N ILE A 11 -58.85 -47.15 -9.94
CA ILE A 11 -59.49 -45.95 -9.36
C ILE A 11 -59.00 -45.71 -7.93
N ILE A 12 -58.89 -46.77 -7.11
CA ILE A 12 -58.36 -46.66 -5.73
C ILE A 12 -56.89 -46.26 -5.74
N GLN A 13 -56.07 -46.83 -6.62
CA GLN A 13 -54.66 -46.45 -6.79
C GLN A 13 -54.53 -44.98 -7.22
N PHE A 14 -55.38 -44.51 -8.14
CA PHE A 14 -55.36 -43.13 -8.62
C PHE A 14 -55.82 -42.14 -7.54
N ILE A 15 -56.84 -42.48 -6.74
CA ILE A 15 -57.29 -41.66 -5.61
C ILE A 15 -56.21 -41.60 -4.53
N TYR A 16 -55.54 -42.71 -4.21
CA TYR A 16 -54.46 -42.74 -3.24
C TYR A 16 -53.26 -41.89 -3.69
N LEU A 17 -52.86 -42.00 -4.97
CA LEU A 17 -51.81 -41.17 -5.55
C LEU A 17 -52.19 -39.67 -5.59
N PHE A 18 -53.46 -39.35 -5.88
CA PHE A 18 -53.95 -37.97 -5.86
C PHE A 18 -53.97 -37.38 -4.43
N GLN A 19 -54.39 -38.16 -3.43
CA GLN A 19 -54.36 -37.76 -2.01
C GLN A 19 -52.93 -37.60 -1.49
N LEU A 20 -52.02 -38.51 -1.85
CA LEU A 20 -50.59 -38.39 -1.52
C LEU A 20 -49.96 -37.15 -2.17
N ASN A 21 -50.28 -36.86 -3.43
CA ASN A 21 -49.80 -35.66 -4.13
C ASN A 21 -50.31 -34.37 -3.45
N LYS A 22 -51.60 -34.33 -3.09
CA LYS A 22 -52.18 -33.20 -2.35
C LYS A 22 -51.56 -33.00 -0.97
N TYR A 23 -51.24 -34.09 -0.27
CA TYR A 23 -50.59 -34.04 1.04
C TYR A 23 -49.12 -33.61 0.94
N SER A 24 -48.37 -34.12 -0.05
CA SER A 24 -47.00 -33.69 -0.37
C SER A 24 -46.95 -32.19 -0.65
N ASN A 25 -47.78 -31.70 -1.57
CA ASN A 25 -47.81 -30.27 -1.91
C ASN A 25 -48.15 -29.37 -0.72
N LYS A 26 -48.99 -29.85 0.21
CA LYS A 26 -49.33 -29.12 1.44
C LYS A 26 -48.15 -29.07 2.43
N ILE A 27 -47.42 -30.18 2.58
CA ILE A 27 -46.18 -30.23 3.38
C ILE A 27 -45.11 -29.33 2.76
N ASP A 28 -44.92 -29.39 1.44
CA ASP A 28 -43.96 -28.56 0.73
C ASP A 28 -44.28 -27.06 0.88
N CYS A 29 -45.56 -26.68 0.82
CA CYS A 29 -46.00 -25.30 1.04
C CYS A 29 -45.73 -24.85 2.49
N LEU A 30 -46.08 -25.66 3.50
CA LEU A 30 -45.84 -25.35 4.92
C LEU A 30 -44.34 -25.30 5.27
N PHE A 31 -43.54 -26.17 4.65
CA PHE A 31 -42.08 -26.20 4.80
C PHE A 31 -41.45 -24.96 4.14
N ASN A 32 -41.89 -24.58 2.94
CA ASN A 32 -41.44 -23.37 2.25
C ASN A 32 -41.83 -22.08 2.99
N GLU A 33 -43.04 -22.01 3.57
CA GLU A 33 -43.43 -20.89 4.44
C GLU A 33 -42.54 -20.81 5.70
N SER A 34 -42.22 -21.95 6.29
CA SER A 34 -41.35 -22.02 7.48
C SER A 34 -39.92 -21.60 7.13
N ILE A 35 -39.38 -22.03 5.98
CA ILE A 35 -38.08 -21.60 5.46
C ILE A 35 -38.09 -20.10 5.17
N ALA A 36 -39.14 -19.56 4.55
CA ALA A 36 -39.24 -18.13 4.25
C ALA A 36 -39.22 -17.29 5.54
N LYS A 37 -39.93 -17.73 6.59
CA LYS A 37 -39.90 -17.09 7.91
C LYS A 37 -38.52 -17.15 8.56
N ILE A 38 -37.84 -18.30 8.51
CA ILE A 38 -36.47 -18.46 9.03
C ILE A 38 -35.50 -17.56 8.26
N HIS A 39 -35.57 -17.54 6.92
CA HIS A 39 -34.72 -16.70 6.09
C HIS A 39 -34.93 -15.21 6.37
N PHE A 40 -36.18 -14.77 6.56
CA PHE A 40 -36.50 -13.40 6.95
C PHE A 40 -35.89 -13.05 8.32
N ILE A 41 -36.01 -13.93 9.32
CA ILE A 41 -35.41 -13.72 10.65
C ILE A 41 -33.88 -13.66 10.56
N ILE A 42 -33.24 -14.56 9.80
CA ILE A 42 -31.79 -14.54 9.56
C ILE A 42 -31.37 -13.21 8.93
N HIS A 43 -32.09 -12.73 7.91
CA HIS A 43 -31.79 -11.45 7.28
C HIS A 43 -31.91 -10.26 8.26
N GLN A 44 -32.95 -10.25 9.11
CA GLN A 44 -33.11 -9.23 10.15
C GLN A 44 -31.96 -9.27 11.18
N LEU A 45 -31.55 -10.46 11.61
CA LEU A 45 -30.44 -10.65 12.56
C LEU A 45 -29.08 -10.24 11.96
N VAL A 46 -28.81 -10.60 10.70
CA VAL A 46 -27.59 -10.20 9.97
C VAL A 46 -27.55 -8.67 9.82
N SER A 47 -28.68 -8.06 9.45
CA SER A 47 -28.80 -6.60 9.32
C SER A 47 -28.55 -5.89 10.66
N ALA A 48 -29.14 -6.38 11.76
CA ALA A 48 -28.94 -5.83 13.10
C ALA A 48 -27.48 -5.96 13.58
N PHE A 49 -26.82 -7.09 13.28
CA PHE A 49 -25.40 -7.29 13.58
C PHE A 49 -24.48 -6.37 12.76
N GLN A 50 -24.83 -6.11 11.50
CA GLN A 50 -24.08 -5.17 10.67
C GLN A 50 -24.23 -3.73 11.20
N MET A 51 -25.43 -3.35 11.63
CA MET A 51 -25.67 -2.05 12.27
C MET A 51 -24.91 -1.91 13.60
N SER A 52 -24.83 -2.95 14.42
CA SER A 52 -24.08 -2.89 15.68
C SER A 52 -22.57 -2.74 15.47
N LYS A 53 -22.00 -3.38 14.43
CA LYS A 53 -20.60 -3.16 14.01
C LYS A 53 -20.36 -1.71 13.58
N ILE A 54 -21.29 -1.11 12.84
CA ILE A 54 -21.18 0.29 12.39
C ILE A 54 -21.25 1.25 13.59
N ILE A 55 -22.20 1.03 14.51
CA ILE A 55 -22.35 1.84 15.73
C ILE A 55 -21.08 1.74 16.59
N ARG A 56 -20.57 0.51 16.81
CA ARG A 56 -19.33 0.28 17.56
C ARG A 56 -18.13 1.00 16.93
N LYS A 57 -17.98 0.94 15.60
CA LYS A 57 -16.91 1.67 14.87
C LYS A 57 -17.04 3.20 15.04
N LYS A 58 -18.25 3.75 14.98
CA LYS A 58 -18.51 5.18 15.22
C LYS A 58 -18.25 5.61 16.67
N LEU A 59 -18.53 4.75 17.65
CA LEU A 59 -18.24 5.02 19.06
C LEU A 59 -16.74 4.96 19.36
N ILE A 60 -16.03 3.94 18.87
CA ILE A 60 -14.56 3.81 19.03
C ILE A 60 -13.84 5.04 18.45
N THR A 61 -14.26 5.50 17.27
CA THR A 61 -13.66 6.66 16.61
C THR A 61 -13.95 8.00 17.32
N LYS A 62 -15.07 8.12 18.04
CA LYS A 62 -15.37 9.31 18.87
C LYS A 62 -14.57 9.36 20.17
N MET A 63 -14.18 8.22 20.73
CA MET A 63 -13.50 8.15 22.02
C MET A 63 -11.98 8.32 21.94
N PHE A 64 -11.35 7.96 20.81
CA PHE A 64 -9.91 8.10 20.65
C PHE A 64 -9.54 9.45 20.03
N LYS A 65 -9.14 10.42 20.87
CA LYS A 65 -8.56 11.69 20.41
C LYS A 65 -7.17 11.40 19.84
N GLN A 66 -7.01 11.52 18.52
CA GLN A 66 -5.72 11.25 17.89
C GLN A 66 -4.63 12.21 18.39
N PRO A 67 -3.40 11.70 18.65
CA PRO A 67 -2.29 12.55 19.06
C PRO A 67 -1.92 13.52 17.93
N LYS A 68 -1.62 14.77 18.29
CA LYS A 68 -1.13 15.77 17.34
C LYS A 68 0.39 15.84 17.38
N ILE A 69 1.02 15.87 16.22
CA ILE A 69 2.46 15.99 16.04
C ILE A 69 2.82 17.47 15.88
N ARG A 70 3.77 17.97 16.67
CA ARG A 70 4.24 19.36 16.59
C ARG A 70 5.35 19.48 15.53
N LEU A 71 5.15 20.37 14.57
CA LEU A 71 6.16 20.77 13.58
C LEU A 71 6.32 22.29 13.64
N GLY A 72 7.44 22.73 14.25
CA GLY A 72 7.67 24.14 14.57
C GLY A 72 6.61 24.68 15.53
N ASN A 73 5.88 25.72 15.10
CA ASN A 73 4.85 26.38 15.91
C ASN A 73 3.42 25.86 15.63
N LYS A 74 3.28 24.82 14.80
CA LYS A 74 1.98 24.23 14.45
C LYS A 74 1.91 22.77 14.88
N SER A 75 0.70 22.31 15.18
CA SER A 75 0.42 20.92 15.53
C SER A 75 -0.56 20.32 14.53
N TYR A 76 -0.24 19.14 14.00
CA TYR A 76 -0.98 18.46 12.94
C TYR A 76 -1.51 17.12 13.44
N SER A 77 -2.71 16.71 13.02
CA SER A 77 -3.09 15.30 13.05
C SER A 77 -2.23 14.50 12.07
N GLU A 78 -2.26 13.17 12.19
CA GLU A 78 -1.55 12.29 11.26
C GLU A 78 -1.99 12.51 9.80
N ASP A 79 -3.31 12.58 9.57
CA ASP A 79 -3.86 12.82 8.22
C ASP A 79 -3.45 14.19 7.66
N GLU A 80 -3.48 15.23 8.49
CA GLU A 80 -3.03 16.57 8.08
C GLU A 80 -1.54 16.57 7.73
N LEU A 81 -0.72 15.87 8.50
CA LEU A 81 0.72 15.76 8.27
C LEU A 81 1.00 14.99 6.98
N GLN A 82 0.28 13.90 6.71
CA GLN A 82 0.40 13.15 5.46
C GLN A 82 0.01 14.00 4.25
N GLN A 83 -1.09 14.74 4.34
CA GLN A 83 -1.51 15.67 3.28
C GLN A 83 -0.50 16.80 3.09
N LEU A 84 0.06 17.35 4.17
CA LEU A 84 1.10 18.37 4.11
C LEU A 84 2.35 17.83 3.41
N ARG A 85 2.83 16.66 3.81
CA ARG A 85 3.98 15.99 3.17
C ARG A 85 3.73 15.75 1.69
N LYS A 86 2.54 15.24 1.32
CA LYS A 86 2.14 15.02 -0.07
C LYS A 86 2.18 16.33 -0.89
N ARG A 87 1.57 17.40 -0.37
CA ARG A 87 1.56 18.71 -1.04
C ARG A 87 2.97 19.29 -1.18
N ASN A 88 3.79 19.21 -0.12
CA ASN A 88 5.16 19.69 -0.14
C ASN A 88 6.01 18.93 -1.18
N THR A 89 5.87 17.60 -1.26
CA THR A 89 6.55 16.79 -2.28
C THR A 89 6.11 17.18 -3.70
N GLN A 90 4.81 17.37 -3.93
CA GLN A 90 4.29 17.81 -5.24
C GLN A 90 4.85 19.19 -5.63
N ARG A 91 4.86 20.13 -4.69
CA ARG A 91 5.42 21.47 -4.88
C ARG A 91 6.92 21.40 -5.19
N TYR A 92 7.70 20.70 -4.37
CA TYR A 92 9.13 20.52 -4.57
C TYR A 92 9.46 19.88 -5.93
N ASN A 93 8.70 18.86 -6.33
CA ASN A 93 8.89 18.23 -7.63
C ASN A 93 8.69 19.22 -8.78
N ARG A 94 7.64 20.05 -8.71
CA ARG A 94 7.30 21.05 -9.72
C ARG A 94 8.30 22.21 -9.77
N GLU A 95 8.60 22.81 -8.62
CA GLU A 95 9.36 24.07 -8.54
C GLU A 95 10.88 23.85 -8.54
N VAL A 96 11.33 22.74 -7.96
CA VAL A 96 12.76 22.48 -7.74
C VAL A 96 13.24 21.35 -8.64
N ARG A 97 12.69 20.13 -8.52
CA ARG A 97 13.25 18.94 -9.18
C ARG A 97 13.19 19.01 -10.71
N HIS A 98 12.05 19.43 -11.27
CA HIS A 98 11.81 19.43 -12.73
C HIS A 98 11.93 20.82 -13.38
N ASN A 99 12.62 21.77 -12.74
CA ASN A 99 12.95 23.01 -13.42
C ASN A 99 14.07 22.77 -14.46
N ALA A 100 14.23 23.68 -15.42
CA ALA A 100 15.17 23.51 -16.53
C ALA A 100 16.61 23.22 -16.05
N TYR A 101 17.05 23.90 -14.99
CA TYR A 101 18.39 23.73 -14.43
C TYR A 101 18.58 22.36 -13.74
N ASN A 102 17.64 21.92 -12.91
CA ASN A 102 17.74 20.69 -12.11
C ASN A 102 17.39 19.41 -12.88
N THR A 103 16.73 19.55 -14.03
CA THR A 103 16.38 18.41 -14.90
C THR A 103 17.63 17.71 -15.42
N ASP A 104 18.68 18.47 -15.76
CA ASP A 104 19.95 17.91 -16.24
C ASP A 104 20.66 17.10 -15.16
N TYR A 105 20.75 17.64 -13.93
CA TYR A 105 21.32 16.91 -12.79
C TYR A 105 20.51 15.64 -12.48
N THR A 106 19.18 15.73 -12.49
CA THR A 106 18.29 14.58 -12.26
C THR A 106 18.50 13.51 -13.31
N THR A 107 18.58 13.90 -14.58
CA THR A 107 18.84 13.00 -15.70
C THR A 107 20.21 12.34 -15.57
N PHE A 108 21.24 13.12 -15.21
CA PHE A 108 22.58 12.63 -14.96
C PHE A 108 22.63 11.58 -13.85
N TYR A 109 22.05 11.85 -12.67
CA TYR A 109 22.04 10.88 -11.57
C TYR A 109 21.22 9.61 -11.88
N ASN A 110 20.26 9.70 -12.82
CA ASN A 110 19.51 8.53 -13.30
C ASN A 110 20.20 7.78 -14.44
N SER A 111 21.20 8.39 -15.08
CA SER A 111 21.88 7.86 -16.26
C SER A 111 22.64 6.55 -15.97
N THR A 112 22.78 5.73 -17.02
CA THR A 112 23.58 4.49 -16.96
C THR A 112 25.07 4.80 -16.77
N ALA A 113 25.56 5.89 -17.36
CA ALA A 113 26.94 6.34 -17.23
C ALA A 113 27.29 6.61 -15.76
N TRP A 114 26.49 7.43 -15.06
CA TRP A 114 26.70 7.68 -13.64
C TRP A 114 26.65 6.41 -12.80
N LYS A 115 25.67 5.52 -13.01
CA LYS A 115 25.55 4.27 -12.24
C LYS A 115 26.78 3.38 -12.40
N LYS A 116 27.35 3.30 -13.62
CA LYS A 116 28.58 2.55 -13.90
C LYS A 116 29.79 3.20 -13.24
N THR A 117 30.01 4.51 -13.44
CA THR A 117 31.12 5.25 -12.85
C THR A 117 31.07 5.20 -11.32
N ARG A 118 29.90 5.41 -10.72
CA ARG A 118 29.71 5.26 -9.26
C ARG A 118 30.16 3.90 -8.76
N LYS A 119 29.81 2.82 -9.46
CA LYS A 119 30.25 1.46 -9.10
C LYS A 119 31.76 1.31 -9.24
N GLN A 120 32.36 1.86 -10.30
CA GLN A 120 33.82 1.83 -10.51
C GLN A 120 34.57 2.58 -9.41
N VAL A 121 34.08 3.75 -8.99
CA VAL A 121 34.66 4.52 -7.87
C VAL A 121 34.59 3.71 -6.58
N LEU A 122 33.44 3.12 -6.26
CA LEU A 122 33.30 2.29 -5.06
C LEU A 122 34.24 1.07 -5.08
N ILE A 123 34.42 0.42 -6.24
CA ILE A 123 35.36 -0.70 -6.38
C ILE A 123 36.81 -0.24 -6.20
N ARG A 124 37.22 0.85 -6.88
CA ARG A 124 38.57 1.44 -6.76
C ARG A 124 38.88 1.77 -5.31
N ASP A 125 37.90 2.35 -4.61
CA ASP A 125 38.02 2.79 -3.22
C ASP A 125 37.80 1.63 -2.22
N ASN A 126 37.77 0.38 -2.70
CA ASN A 126 37.58 -0.84 -1.92
C ASN A 126 36.33 -0.84 -1.02
N TYR A 127 35.28 -0.12 -1.41
CA TYR A 127 34.10 0.14 -0.59
C TYR A 127 34.49 0.67 0.81
N MET A 128 35.42 1.64 0.85
CA MET A 128 35.82 2.32 2.08
C MET A 128 35.72 3.84 1.92
N CYS A 129 35.37 4.51 3.02
CA CYS A 129 35.39 5.96 3.09
C CYS A 129 36.84 6.48 3.04
N GLN A 130 37.18 7.21 1.98
CA GLN A 130 38.54 7.73 1.75
C GLN A 130 38.95 8.75 2.83
N HIS A 131 38.02 9.54 3.35
CA HIS A 131 38.29 10.51 4.43
C HIS A 131 38.52 9.84 5.79
N CYS A 132 37.86 8.71 6.05
CA CYS A 132 38.12 7.92 7.25
C CYS A 132 39.47 7.20 7.12
N LEU A 133 39.74 6.62 5.96
CA LEU A 133 40.96 5.88 5.69
C LEU A 133 42.20 6.78 5.82
N ALA A 134 42.14 8.02 5.34
CA ALA A 134 43.19 9.03 5.52
C ALA A 134 43.52 9.33 6.99
N LYS A 135 42.62 9.00 7.93
CA LYS A 135 42.80 9.14 9.38
C LYS A 135 43.15 7.81 10.06
N GLY A 136 43.43 6.76 9.29
CA GLY A 136 43.66 5.41 9.80
C GLY A 136 42.39 4.69 10.28
N ILE A 137 41.20 5.17 9.92
CA ILE A 137 39.92 4.59 10.34
C ILE A 137 39.33 3.80 9.17
N VAL A 138 39.09 2.50 9.37
CA VAL A 138 38.37 1.66 8.40
C VAL A 138 36.87 1.88 8.58
N ASN A 139 36.19 2.35 7.54
CA ASN A 139 34.74 2.54 7.54
C ASN A 139 34.16 2.21 6.16
N ASP A 140 33.36 1.13 6.12
CA ASP A 140 32.69 0.57 4.96
C ASP A 140 31.17 0.83 4.96
N LYS A 141 30.66 1.59 5.94
CA LYS A 141 29.23 1.85 6.14
C LYS A 141 28.79 3.19 5.58
N ASP A 142 27.51 3.25 5.18
CA ASP A 142 26.83 4.47 4.73
C ASP A 142 27.58 5.22 3.63
N LEU A 143 28.13 4.48 2.66
CA LEU A 143 28.95 5.04 1.61
C LEU A 143 28.14 5.68 0.49
N ILE A 144 28.59 6.86 0.08
CA ILE A 144 28.16 7.58 -1.10
C ILE A 144 29.37 8.01 -1.93
N VAL A 145 29.15 8.35 -3.18
CA VAL A 145 30.20 8.90 -4.05
C VAL A 145 29.99 10.41 -4.12
N HIS A 146 31.03 11.14 -3.76
CA HIS A 146 31.06 12.60 -3.71
C HIS A 146 31.88 13.17 -4.87
N HIS A 147 31.41 14.31 -5.41
CA HIS A 147 32.13 15.10 -6.41
C HIS A 147 32.99 16.15 -5.71
N LYS A 148 34.33 16.05 -5.80
CA LYS A 148 35.28 17.01 -5.18
C LYS A 148 35.08 18.43 -5.72
N ILE A 149 34.90 18.54 -7.03
CA ILE A 149 34.41 19.73 -7.72
C ILE A 149 32.95 19.48 -8.07
N GLU A 150 32.06 20.29 -7.50
CA GLU A 150 30.62 20.12 -7.66
C GLU A 150 30.17 20.22 -9.13
N LEU A 151 29.12 19.47 -9.47
CA LEU A 151 28.54 19.45 -10.82
C LEU A 151 28.10 20.84 -11.32
N LYS A 152 27.77 21.76 -10.40
CA LYS A 152 27.39 23.14 -10.72
C LYS A 152 28.57 24.00 -11.15
N GLN A 153 29.76 23.69 -10.63
CA GLN A 153 30.98 24.42 -10.89
C GLN A 153 31.63 23.95 -12.19
N ASP A 154 31.68 22.64 -12.41
CA ASP A 154 32.30 22.07 -13.61
C ASP A 154 31.59 20.78 -14.07
N TRP A 155 30.68 20.92 -15.03
CA TRP A 155 29.95 19.81 -15.62
C TRP A 155 30.84 18.85 -16.42
N SER A 156 31.99 19.30 -16.92
CA SER A 156 32.90 18.45 -17.70
C SER A 156 33.49 17.33 -16.86
N LYS A 157 33.65 17.56 -15.55
CA LYS A 157 34.23 16.62 -14.57
C LYS A 157 33.22 15.68 -13.91
N ARG A 158 31.96 15.66 -14.38
CA ARG A 158 30.88 14.88 -13.75
C ARG A 158 31.12 13.37 -13.67
N LEU A 159 31.92 12.82 -14.59
CA LEU A 159 32.31 11.40 -14.66
C LEU A 159 33.83 11.20 -14.51
N ASP A 160 34.57 12.24 -14.18
CA ASP A 160 36.02 12.16 -14.00
C ASP A 160 36.32 11.37 -12.71
N MET A 161 37.05 10.26 -12.85
CA MET A 161 37.39 9.38 -11.72
C MET A 161 38.19 10.12 -10.65
N GLU A 162 39.06 11.05 -11.02
CA GLU A 162 39.89 11.80 -10.06
C GLU A 162 39.08 12.84 -9.29
N ASN A 163 37.96 13.30 -9.89
CA ASN A 163 37.00 14.19 -9.27
C ASN A 163 36.00 13.47 -8.35
N LEU A 164 36.04 12.14 -8.27
CA LEU A 164 35.09 11.32 -7.51
C LEU A 164 35.78 10.56 -6.38
N GLU A 165 35.12 10.47 -5.23
CA GLU A 165 35.60 9.70 -4.08
C GLU A 165 34.45 9.07 -3.28
N ALA A 166 34.68 7.87 -2.76
CA ALA A 166 33.79 7.23 -1.81
C ALA A 166 33.96 7.82 -0.40
N VAL A 167 32.86 8.33 0.17
CA VAL A 167 32.83 8.88 1.52
C VAL A 167 31.59 8.39 2.26
N CYS A 168 31.69 8.24 3.59
CA CYS A 168 30.50 7.96 4.40
C CYS A 168 29.66 9.23 4.58
N ILE A 169 28.37 9.08 4.88
CA ILE A 169 27.44 10.22 5.12
C ILE A 169 27.99 11.21 6.17
N SER A 170 28.63 10.71 7.23
CA SER A 170 29.22 11.54 8.29
C SER A 170 30.36 12.42 7.78
N CYS A 171 31.22 11.88 6.91
CA CYS A 171 32.28 12.66 6.27
C CYS A 171 31.69 13.64 5.24
N HIS A 172 30.76 13.18 4.41
CA HIS A 172 30.11 14.02 3.39
C HIS A 172 29.47 15.27 4.00
N ASN A 173 28.77 15.13 5.13
CA ASN A 173 28.11 16.27 5.80
C ASN A 173 29.09 17.31 6.36
N LYS A 174 30.38 16.98 6.48
CA LYS A 174 31.43 17.91 6.92
C LYS A 174 32.10 18.63 5.74
N ILE A 175 31.84 18.19 4.51
CA ILE A 175 32.37 18.84 3.32
C ILE A 175 31.58 20.13 3.11
N PRO A 176 32.25 21.30 3.04
CA PRO A 176 31.58 22.56 2.73
C PRO A 176 30.97 22.51 1.32
N ILE A 177 29.72 22.94 1.19
CA ILE A 177 29.06 23.11 -0.12
C ILE A 177 29.70 24.33 -0.79
N SER A 178 30.21 24.19 -2.01
CA SER A 178 30.72 25.33 -2.76
C SER A 178 29.55 26.26 -3.14
N LYS A 179 29.69 27.54 -2.81
CA LYS A 179 28.66 28.57 -3.11
C LYS A 179 28.85 29.13 -4.50
#